data_AF-A0A0Q7VQ64-F1
#
_entry.id   AF-A0A0Q7VQ64-F1
#
_cell.length_a   1.000
_cell.length_b   1.000
_cell.length_c   1.000
_cell.angle_alpha   90.00
_cell.angle_beta   90.00
_cell.angle_gamma   90.00
#
_symmetry.space_group_name_H-M   'P 1'
#
loop_
_entity.id
_entity.type
_entity.pdbx_description
1 polymer ?
#
loop_
_entity_poly.entity_id
_entity_poly.type
_entity_poly.pdbx_seq_one_letter_code
_entity_poly.pdbx_strand_id
1 'polypeptide(L)'
;MFLAVITAISAPVVVGNGEEIGGWVIGLLIAGFILILGAGLIGLDRRTRVSVSATHIDAHLSLFRVMHIPVTDVDKVEAADVSPSQAGGLGWRIVGSDRFVLWSSGSAVWLTLTNEGSRVIRSDRSEELRDAIQSVSQASPA
;
A
#
# COMPACT_ATOMS: atom_id res chain seq x y z
N MET A 1 11.81 11.65 -7.07
CA MET A 1 12.51 12.43 -8.12
C MET A 1 12.47 13.93 -7.82
N PHE A 2 11.30 14.55 -7.65
CA PHE A 2 11.16 15.99 -7.35
C PHE A 2 11.94 16.46 -6.10
N LEU A 3 11.86 15.70 -5.00
CA LEU A 3 12.60 16.01 -3.76
C LEU A 3 14.11 15.97 -3.95
N ALA A 4 14.62 14.94 -4.64
CA ALA A 4 16.04 14.78 -4.91
C ALA A 4 16.61 15.93 -5.75
N VAL A 5 15.81 16.44 -6.70
CA VAL A 5 16.17 17.60 -7.52
C VAL A 5 16.23 18.87 -6.67
N ILE A 6 15.25 19.11 -5.80
CA ILE A 6 15.27 20.27 -4.88
C ILE A 6 16.48 20.18 -3.94
N THR A 7 16.73 19.02 -3.33
CA THR A 7 17.87 18.85 -2.41
C THR A 7 19.20 19.03 -3.15
N ALA A 8 19.35 18.51 -4.38
CA ALA A 8 20.56 18.66 -5.17
C ALA A 8 20.84 20.11 -5.61
N ILE A 9 19.79 20.91 -5.85
CA ILE A 9 19.93 22.33 -6.21
C ILE A 9 20.15 23.20 -4.96
N SER A 10 19.53 22.84 -3.84
CA SER A 10 19.57 23.66 -2.62
C SER A 10 20.84 23.45 -1.79
N ALA A 11 21.38 22.23 -1.76
CA ALA A 11 22.54 21.90 -0.94
C ALA A 11 23.82 22.71 -1.28
N PRO A 12 24.19 22.93 -2.57
CA PRO A 12 25.36 23.75 -2.90
C PRO A 12 25.20 25.22 -2.51
N VAL A 13 23.97 25.76 -2.61
CA VAL A 13 23.67 27.17 -2.28
C VAL A 13 23.77 27.43 -0.77
N VAL A 14 23.36 26.46 0.04
CA VAL A 14 23.45 26.52 1.51
C VAL A 14 24.89 26.36 1.99
N VAL A 15 25.66 25.46 1.37
CA VAL A 15 27.07 25.24 1.73
C VAL A 15 27.96 26.40 1.27
N GLY A 16 27.66 27.01 0.11
CA GLY A 16 28.44 28.12 -0.44
C GLY A 16 28.28 29.47 0.27
N ASN A 17 27.19 29.67 1.03
CA ASN A 17 26.90 30.94 1.73
C ASN A 17 26.62 30.74 3.23
N GLY A 18 27.17 29.69 3.84
CA GLY A 18 26.85 29.30 5.22
C GLY A 18 27.08 30.36 6.30
N GLU A 19 27.94 31.36 6.05
CA GLU A 19 28.19 32.49 6.96
C GLU A 19 27.12 33.61 6.88
N GLU A 20 26.45 33.77 5.73
CA GLU A 20 25.34 34.73 5.55
C GLU A 20 23.97 34.11 5.85
N ILE A 21 23.86 32.79 5.69
CA ILE A 21 22.64 32.03 5.92
C ILE A 21 22.51 31.78 7.43
N GLY A 22 21.91 32.75 8.13
CA GLY A 22 21.64 32.65 9.56
C GLY A 22 20.93 31.35 9.92
N GLY A 23 21.28 30.75 11.06
CA GLY A 23 20.85 29.40 11.46
C GLY A 23 19.32 29.16 11.47
N TRP A 24 18.52 30.22 11.51
CA TRP A 24 17.08 30.18 11.31
C TRP A 24 16.66 29.61 9.94
N VAL A 25 17.36 29.99 8.86
CA VAL A 25 17.08 29.51 7.50
C VAL A 25 17.39 28.02 7.37
N ILE A 26 18.47 27.56 7.98
CA ILE A 26 18.82 26.13 8.05
C ILE A 26 17.74 25.35 8.82
N GLY A 27 17.29 25.89 9.96
CA GLY A 27 16.19 25.31 10.73
C GLY A 27 14.90 25.17 9.92
N LEU A 28 14.53 26.20 9.14
CA LEU A 28 13.37 26.16 8.24
C LEU A 28 13.51 25.11 7.14
N LEU A 29 14.70 24.95 6.55
CA LEU A 29 14.94 23.92 5.53
C LEU A 29 14.79 22.50 6.09
N ILE A 30 15.33 22.25 7.28
CA ILE A 30 15.20 20.96 7.96
C ILE A 30 13.72 20.68 8.29
N ALA A 31 13.02 21.67 8.85
CA ALA A 31 11.59 21.52 9.16
C ALA A 31 10.76 21.26 7.89
N GLY A 32 11.02 21.99 6.80
CA GLY A 32 10.37 21.76 5.51
C GLY A 32 10.65 20.37 4.95
N PHE A 33 11.88 19.88 5.06
CA PHE A 33 12.25 18.53 4.63
C PHE A 33 11.49 17.46 5.41
N ILE A 34 11.39 17.59 6.73
CA ILE A 34 10.64 16.67 7.59
C ILE A 34 9.15 16.68 7.22
N LEU A 35 8.56 17.86 6.99
CA LEU A 35 7.15 17.97 6.59
C LEU A 35 6.88 17.31 5.24
N ILE A 36 7.77 17.48 4.27
CA ILE A 36 7.62 16.84 2.96
C ILE A 36 7.78 15.32 3.06
N LEU A 37 8.73 14.83 3.86
CA LEU A 37 8.86 13.41 4.15
C LEU A 37 7.60 12.84 4.81
N GLY A 38 7.09 13.52 5.83
CA GLY A 38 5.85 13.13 6.51
C GLY A 38 4.65 13.09 5.56
N ALA A 39 4.47 14.13 4.74
CA ALA A 39 3.41 14.18 3.73
C ALA A 39 3.57 13.09 2.67
N GLY A 40 4.80 12.81 2.24
CA GLY A 40 5.12 11.72 1.31
C GLY A 40 4.77 10.35 1.87
N LEU A 41 5.11 10.09 3.14
CA LEU A 41 4.78 8.85 3.85
C LEU A 41 3.27 8.68 4.03
N ILE A 42 2.57 9.74 4.47
CA ILE A 42 1.10 9.71 4.61
C ILE A 42 0.41 9.51 3.25
N GLY A 43 0.93 10.13 2.20
CA GLY A 43 0.43 9.96 0.83
C GLY A 43 0.65 8.55 0.29
N LEU A 44 1.72 7.88 0.70
CA LEU A 44 1.97 6.48 0.38
C LEU A 44 0.99 5.55 1.08
N ASP A 45 0.76 5.77 2.38
CA ASP A 45 -0.09 4.92 3.22
C ASP A 45 -1.57 4.96 2.77
N ARG A 46 -2.06 6.15 2.40
CA ARG A 46 -3.46 6.34 1.94
C ARG A 46 -3.75 5.78 0.54
N ARG A 47 -2.79 5.17 -0.15
CA ARG A 47 -3.01 4.69 -1.53
C ARG A 47 -3.76 3.37 -1.61
N THR A 48 -3.76 2.51 -0.60
CA THR A 48 -4.43 1.20 -0.75
C THR A 48 -5.85 1.30 -0.20
N ARG A 49 -6.86 1.21 -1.07
CA ARG A 49 -8.28 1.14 -0.67
C ARG A 49 -8.82 -0.22 -1.05
N VAL A 50 -9.41 -0.92 -0.08
CA VAL A 50 -10.11 -2.18 -0.32
C VAL A 50 -11.60 -1.92 -0.10
N SER A 51 -12.42 -2.23 -1.09
CA SER A 51 -13.88 -2.17 -0.96
C SER A 51 -14.45 -3.56 -1.15
N VAL A 52 -15.20 -4.01 -0.15
CA VAL A 52 -15.97 -5.26 -0.20
C VAL A 52 -17.40 -4.89 -0.52
N SER A 53 -17.90 -5.38 -1.65
CA SER A 53 -19.29 -5.25 -2.08
C SER A 53 -19.99 -6.60 -1.99
N ALA A 54 -21.32 -6.62 -2.10
CA ALA A 54 -22.13 -7.84 -2.02
C ALA A 54 -21.77 -8.89 -3.09
N THR A 55 -21.21 -8.46 -4.23
CA THR A 55 -20.92 -9.33 -5.37
C THR A 55 -19.43 -9.45 -5.72
N HIS A 56 -18.60 -8.53 -5.23
CA HIS A 56 -17.19 -8.47 -5.59
C HIS A 56 -16.33 -7.77 -4.53
N ILE A 57 -15.05 -8.11 -4.53
CA ILE A 57 -14.00 -7.46 -3.76
C ILE A 57 -13.13 -6.69 -4.74
N ASP A 58 -12.99 -5.38 -4.50
CA ASP A 58 -12.12 -4.51 -5.27
C ASP A 58 -10.95 -4.03 -4.43
N ALA A 59 -9.74 -4.28 -4.93
CA ALA A 59 -8.53 -3.68 -4.39
C ALA A 59 -8.07 -2.55 -5.31
N HIS A 60 -8.13 -1.34 -4.78
CA HIS A 60 -7.68 -0.12 -5.41
C HIS A 60 -6.32 0.28 -4.90
N LEU A 61 -5.51 0.71 -5.85
CA LEU A 61 -4.21 1.29 -5.60
C LEU A 61 -4.15 2.70 -6.16
N SER A 62 -4.12 3.67 -5.26
CA SER A 62 -4.31 5.07 -5.56
C SER A 62 -5.63 5.25 -6.33
N LEU A 63 -5.56 5.84 -7.54
CA LEU A 63 -6.69 6.07 -8.42
C LEU A 63 -6.97 4.88 -9.36
N PHE A 64 -6.16 3.82 -9.33
CA PHE A 64 -6.26 2.71 -10.28
C PHE A 64 -6.83 1.46 -9.60
N ARG A 65 -7.80 0.83 -10.25
CA ARG A 65 -8.29 -0.49 -9.86
C ARG A 65 -7.33 -1.55 -10.33
N VAL A 66 -6.71 -2.27 -9.40
CA VAL A 66 -5.65 -3.24 -9.68
C VAL A 66 -6.16 -4.67 -9.57
N MET A 67 -7.21 -4.90 -8.76
CA MET A 67 -7.77 -6.22 -8.58
C MET A 67 -9.29 -6.16 -8.45
N HIS A 68 -9.94 -7.04 -9.18
CA HIS A 68 -11.36 -7.34 -9.08
C HIS A 68 -11.51 -8.84 -8.85
N ILE A 69 -12.19 -9.21 -7.76
CA ILE A 69 -12.41 -10.60 -7.37
C ILE A 69 -13.92 -10.80 -7.18
N PRO A 70 -14.59 -11.57 -8.05
CA PRO A 70 -15.98 -11.96 -7.80
C PRO A 70 -16.07 -12.75 -6.49
N VAL A 71 -17.04 -12.45 -5.64
CA VAL A 71 -17.19 -13.15 -4.35
C VAL A 71 -17.51 -14.64 -4.55
N THR A 72 -18.19 -14.99 -5.65
CA THR A 72 -18.51 -16.36 -6.06
C THR A 72 -17.28 -17.21 -6.33
N ASP A 73 -16.14 -16.57 -6.65
CA ASP A 73 -14.90 -17.26 -6.96
C ASP A 73 -14.03 -17.48 -5.71
N VAL A 74 -14.46 -17.01 -4.54
CA VAL A 74 -13.69 -17.13 -3.29
C VAL A 74 -14.03 -18.45 -2.60
N ASP A 75 -13.09 -19.39 -2.61
CA ASP A 75 -13.21 -20.70 -1.94
C ASP A 75 -12.84 -20.60 -0.46
N LYS A 76 -11.74 -19.90 -0.15
CA LYS A 76 -11.20 -19.80 1.21
C LYS A 76 -10.67 -18.41 1.51
N VAL A 77 -10.88 -17.96 2.75
CA VAL A 77 -10.44 -16.65 3.25
C VAL A 77 -9.68 -16.85 4.57
N GLU A 78 -8.42 -16.43 4.63
CA GLU A 78 -7.58 -16.54 5.83
C GLU A 78 -6.92 -15.20 6.14
N ALA A 79 -6.80 -14.86 7.42
CA ALA A 79 -5.96 -13.76 7.87
C ALA A 79 -4.56 -14.32 8.16
N ALA A 80 -3.53 -13.70 7.58
CA ALA A 80 -2.14 -14.11 7.75
C ALA A 80 -1.21 -12.92 7.65
N ASP A 81 -0.06 -12.99 8.33
CA ASP A 81 1.03 -12.04 8.11
C ASP A 81 1.84 -12.44 6.88
N VAL A 82 2.14 -11.46 6.05
CA VAL A 82 2.90 -11.67 4.81
C VAL A 82 4.20 -10.90 4.89
N SER A 83 5.30 -11.61 4.65
CA SER A 83 6.64 -11.05 4.55
C SER A 83 6.98 -10.65 3.12
N PRO A 84 7.93 -9.72 2.90
CA PRO A 84 8.28 -9.27 1.55
C PRO A 84 8.88 -10.40 0.72
N SER A 85 9.57 -11.35 1.35
CA SER A 85 10.11 -12.54 0.68
C SER A 85 9.02 -13.44 0.10
N GLN A 86 7.87 -13.58 0.77
CA GLN A 86 6.71 -14.31 0.24
C GLN A 86 6.07 -13.60 -0.96
N ALA A 87 6.16 -12.27 -1.03
CA ALA A 87 5.67 -11.47 -2.14
C ALA A 87 6.65 -11.39 -3.34
N GLY A 88 7.86 -11.95 -3.21
CA GLY A 88 8.93 -11.83 -4.22
C GLY A 88 9.74 -10.52 -4.13
N GLY A 89 9.65 -9.79 -3.03
CA GLY A 89 10.41 -8.56 -2.76
C GLY A 89 9.57 -7.45 -2.10
N LEU A 90 10.11 -6.23 -2.10
CA LEU A 90 9.38 -5.02 -1.71
C LEU A 90 8.51 -4.56 -2.89
N GLY A 91 7.26 -5.03 -2.96
CA GLY A 91 6.29 -4.49 -3.90
C GLY A 91 5.24 -5.47 -4.42
N TRP A 92 4.38 -4.89 -5.25
CA TRP A 92 3.22 -5.48 -5.93
C TRP A 92 3.63 -6.62 -6.85
N ARG A 93 3.02 -7.78 -6.65
CA ARG A 93 3.04 -8.84 -7.65
C ARG A 93 1.66 -8.95 -8.25
N ILE A 94 1.41 -8.18 -9.31
CA ILE A 94 0.07 -8.10 -9.95
C ILE A 94 -0.12 -9.21 -11.00
N VAL A 95 0.95 -9.93 -11.35
CA VAL A 95 0.99 -10.92 -12.45
C VAL A 95 1.43 -12.29 -11.93
N GLY A 96 0.80 -13.35 -12.43
CA GLY A 96 1.00 -14.74 -12.01
C GLY A 96 -0.26 -15.39 -11.45
N SER A 97 -0.16 -16.67 -11.10
CA SER A 97 -1.22 -17.42 -10.41
C SER A 97 -1.50 -16.86 -9.02
N ASP A 98 -0.46 -16.40 -8.33
CA ASP A 98 -0.55 -15.71 -7.04
C ASP A 98 -0.36 -14.21 -7.24
N ARG A 99 -1.41 -13.43 -6.96
CA ARG A 99 -1.38 -11.97 -7.10
C ARG A 99 -1.42 -11.31 -5.71
N PHE A 100 -0.46 -10.44 -5.45
CA PHE A 100 -0.25 -9.75 -4.18
C PHE A 100 -0.44 -8.24 -4.34
N VAL A 101 -1.32 -7.67 -3.50
CA VAL A 101 -1.49 -6.22 -3.31
C VAL A 101 -0.93 -5.88 -1.93
N LEU A 102 0.37 -5.60 -1.89
CA LEU A 102 1.12 -5.29 -0.67
C LEU A 102 2.06 -4.11 -0.92
N TRP A 103 2.12 -3.17 0.02
CA TRP A 103 3.13 -2.09 0.04
C TRP A 103 4.31 -2.42 0.94
N SER A 104 4.02 -3.15 2.02
CA SER A 104 4.95 -3.57 3.05
C SER A 104 4.53 -4.94 3.55
N SER A 105 5.40 -5.57 4.33
CA SER A 105 5.01 -6.73 5.13
C SER A 105 4.00 -6.36 6.21
N GLY A 106 3.34 -7.38 6.73
CA GLY A 106 2.40 -7.29 7.83
C GLY A 106 1.10 -7.99 7.50
N SER A 107 0.06 -7.65 8.25
CA SER A 107 -1.20 -8.37 8.24
C SER A 107 -1.92 -8.22 6.90
N ALA A 108 -2.44 -9.34 6.41
CA ALA A 108 -3.08 -9.44 5.12
C ALA A 108 -4.21 -10.48 5.16
N VAL A 109 -5.06 -10.43 4.15
CA VAL A 109 -6.06 -11.45 3.88
C VAL A 109 -5.63 -12.25 2.65
N TRP A 110 -5.51 -13.55 2.82
CA TRP A 110 -5.30 -14.54 1.76
C TRP A 110 -6.64 -15.08 1.30
N LEU A 111 -6.88 -14.96 0.00
CA LEU A 111 -8.05 -15.46 -0.70
C LEU A 111 -7.59 -16.58 -1.63
N THR A 112 -8.09 -17.80 -1.40
CA THR A 112 -7.94 -18.89 -2.36
C THR A 112 -9.13 -18.83 -3.30
N LEU A 113 -8.88 -18.76 -4.61
CA LEU A 113 -9.93 -18.72 -5.60
C LEU A 113 -10.22 -20.12 -6.15
N THR A 114 -11.49 -20.40 -6.47
CA THR A 114 -11.95 -21.68 -7.04
C THR A 114 -11.29 -22.00 -8.38
N ASN A 115 -11.01 -20.98 -9.19
CA ASN A 115 -10.59 -21.15 -10.58
C ASN A 115 -9.14 -20.71 -10.87
N GLU A 116 -8.53 -19.83 -10.07
CA GLU A 116 -7.24 -19.21 -10.41
C GLU A 116 -6.43 -18.72 -9.20
N GLY A 117 -5.70 -19.63 -8.54
CA GLY A 117 -4.61 -19.31 -7.61
C GLY A 117 -4.99 -18.40 -6.44
N SER A 118 -3.98 -17.87 -5.73
CA SER A 118 -4.22 -17.07 -4.51
C SER A 118 -4.24 -15.57 -4.79
N ARG A 119 -5.05 -14.82 -4.05
CA ARG A 119 -5.01 -13.35 -3.99
C ARG A 119 -4.70 -12.92 -2.58
N VAL A 120 -3.78 -11.98 -2.43
CA VAL A 120 -3.33 -11.53 -1.12
C VAL A 120 -3.49 -10.01 -1.03
N ILE A 121 -4.24 -9.57 -0.03
CA ILE A 121 -4.58 -8.16 0.17
C ILE A 121 -4.08 -7.71 1.54
N ARG A 122 -3.08 -6.80 1.58
CA ARG A 122 -2.58 -6.21 2.84
C ARG A 122 -3.68 -5.37 3.49
N SER A 123 -3.89 -5.57 4.80
CA SER A 123 -4.75 -4.71 5.61
C SER A 123 -4.29 -4.76 7.06
N ASP A 124 -4.12 -3.58 7.68
CA ASP A 124 -3.90 -3.48 9.13
C ASP A 124 -5.11 -3.93 9.96
N ARG A 125 -6.25 -4.15 9.29
CA ARG A 125 -7.46 -4.74 9.85
C ARG A 125 -7.81 -6.03 9.11
N SER A 126 -6.84 -6.94 8.99
CA SER A 126 -7.00 -8.20 8.27
C SER A 126 -8.12 -9.07 8.82
N GLU A 127 -8.29 -9.13 10.15
CA GLU A 127 -9.38 -9.88 10.80
C GLU A 127 -10.76 -9.29 10.44
N GLU A 128 -10.96 -7.98 10.59
CA GLU A 128 -12.22 -7.31 10.20
C GLU A 128 -12.52 -7.50 8.71
N LEU A 129 -11.48 -7.43 7.87
CA LEU A 129 -11.62 -7.65 6.43
C LEU A 129 -11.96 -9.12 6.10
N ARG A 130 -11.34 -10.08 6.78
CA ARG A 130 -11.64 -11.51 6.62
C ARG A 130 -13.12 -11.77 6.95
N ASP A 131 -13.57 -11.27 8.10
CA ASP A 131 -14.93 -11.49 8.58
C ASP A 131 -15.95 -10.83 7.66
N ALA A 132 -15.66 -9.62 7.17
CA ALA A 132 -16.49 -8.95 6.16
C ALA A 132 -16.60 -9.77 4.87
N ILE A 133 -15.50 -10.29 4.34
CA ILE A 133 -15.51 -11.09 3.11
C ILE A 133 -16.24 -12.42 3.32
N GLN A 134 -15.99 -13.12 4.44
CA GLN A 134 -16.67 -14.36 4.78
C GLN A 134 -18.19 -14.18 4.95
N SER A 135 -18.61 -13.07 5.58
CA SER A 135 -20.04 -12.78 5.75
C SER A 135 -20.76 -12.61 4.41
N VAL A 136 -20.08 -12.00 3.42
CA VAL A 136 -20.65 -11.76 2.10
C VAL A 136 -20.59 -13.02 1.22
N SER A 137 -19.53 -13.82 1.31
CA SER A 137 -19.44 -15.08 0.55
C SER A 137 -20.46 -16.11 1.00
N GLN A 138 -20.77 -16.17 2.30
CA GLN A 138 -21.84 -17.03 2.82
C GLN A 138 -23.24 -16.52 2.43
N ALA A 139 -23.41 -15.22 2.26
CA ALA A 139 -24.69 -14.61 1.88
C ALA A 139 -24.99 -14.68 0.38
N SER A 140 -23.99 -14.94 -0.47
CA SER A 140 -24.14 -15.16 -1.92
C SER A 140 -23.84 -16.62 -2.27
N PRO A 141 -24.78 -17.56 -2.05
CA PRO A 141 -24.61 -18.93 -2.51
C PRO A 141 -24.53 -18.95 -4.05
N ALA A 142 -23.56 -19.70 -4.56
CA ALA A 142 -23.30 -19.91 -5.99
C ALA A 142 -24.50 -20.49 -6.74
#